data_AF-D1B4F5-F1
#
_entry.id   AF-D1B4F5-F1
#
_cell.length_a   1.000
_cell.length_b   1.000
_cell.length_c   1.000
_cell.angle_alpha   90.00
_cell.angle_beta   90.00
_cell.angle_gamma   90.00
#
_symmetry.space_group_name_H-M   'P 1'
#
loop_
_entity.id
_entity.type
_entity.pdbx_description
1 polymer ?
#
loop_
_entity_poly.entity_id
_entity_poly.type
_entity_poly.pdbx_seq_one_letter_code
_entity_poly.pdbx_strand_id
1 'polypeptide(L)' 'MKYIDLNSKSASELAELLKEKKVLLFTLRQKLKTMQLTNPNEIKEVRRDIARINTAISAQNK' A
#
# COMPACT_ATOMS: atom_id res chain seq x y z
N MET A 1 2.31 7.57 3.09
CA MET A 1 0.91 8.06 3.08
C MET A 1 0.47 8.38 4.51
N LYS A 2 -0.15 9.55 4.75
CA LYS A 2 -0.76 9.86 6.06
C LYS A 2 -2.11 9.13 6.15
N TYR A 3 -2.39 8.57 7.33
CA TYR A 3 -3.60 7.80 7.65
C TYR A 3 -4.90 8.64 7.57
N ILE A 4 -4.74 9.97 7.57
CA ILE A 4 -5.82 10.95 7.62
C ILE A 4 -6.59 10.99 6.29
N ASP A 5 -5.92 10.80 5.16
CA ASP A 5 -6.55 10.83 3.81
C ASP A 5 -7.24 9.51 3.43
N LEU A 6 -7.05 8.45 4.23
CA LEU A 6 -7.66 7.13 4.01
C LEU A 6 -8.96 6.94 4.80
N ASN A 7 -9.18 7.74 5.86
CA ASN A 7 -10.35 7.63 6.70
C ASN A 7 -11.60 8.28 6.08
N SER A 8 -11.41 9.21 5.14
CA SER A 8 -12.49 9.90 4.42
C SER A 8 -12.93 9.20 3.14
N LYS A 9 -12.24 8.12 2.73
CA LYS A 9 -12.49 7.42 1.47
C LYS A 9 -13.44 6.24 1.68
N SER A 10 -14.26 6.00 0.67
CA SER A 10 -15.24 4.91 0.65
C SER A 10 -14.54 3.54 0.65
N ALA A 11 -15.20 2.50 1.14
CA ALA A 11 -14.69 1.12 1.15
C ALA A 11 -14.25 0.65 -0.25
N SER A 12 -14.87 1.17 -1.32
CA SER A 12 -14.51 0.91 -2.72
C SER A 12 -13.15 1.53 -3.08
N GLU A 13 -12.94 2.80 -2.76
CA GLU A 13 -11.67 3.50 -3.05
C GLU A 13 -10.50 2.92 -2.25
N LEU A 14 -10.76 2.45 -1.02
CA LEU A 14 -9.76 1.76 -0.21
C LEU A 14 -9.35 0.42 -0.84
N ALA A 15 -10.30 -0.32 -1.43
CA ALA A 15 -10.02 -1.58 -2.13
C ALA A 15 -9.23 -1.36 -3.43
N GLU A 16 -9.54 -0.30 -4.18
CA GLU A 16 -8.80 0.08 -5.39
C GLU A 16 -7.37 0.50 -5.08
N LEU A 17 -7.17 1.37 -4.08
CA LEU A 17 -5.85 1.77 -3.59
C LEU A 17 -5.02 0.58 -3.09
N LEU A 18 -5.66 -0.40 -2.44
CA LEU A 18 -5.00 -1.64 -2.02
C LEU A 18 -4.48 -2.42 -3.23
N LYS A 19 -5.27 -2.51 -4.30
CA LYS A 19 -4.90 -3.20 -5.53
C LYS A 19 -3.72 -2.50 -6.22
N GLU A 20 -3.75 -1.18 -6.33
CA GLU A 20 -2.64 -0.38 -6.88
C GLU A 20 -1.36 -0.57 -6.06
N LYS A 21 -1.43 -0.48 -4.73
CA LYS A 21 -0.25 -0.66 -3.85
C LYS A 21 0.32 -2.07 -3.90
N LYS A 22 -0.50 -3.10 -4.11
CA LYS A 22 -0.02 -4.48 -4.34
C LYS A 22 0.72 -4.61 -5.68
N VAL A 23 0.24 -3.98 -6.75
CA VAL A 23 0.94 -3.95 -8.04
C VAL A 23 2.26 -3.20 -7.91
N LEU A 24 2.29 -2.08 -7.19
CA LEU A 24 3.51 -1.34 -6.86
C LEU A 24 4.51 -2.21 -6.08
N LEU A 25 4.06 -2.96 -5.07
CA LEU A 25 4.91 -3.91 -4.34
C LEU A 25 5.47 -5.00 -5.27
N PHE A 26 4.68 -5.49 -6.21
CA PHE A 26 5.12 -6.47 -7.20
C PHE A 26 6.22 -5.91 -8.10
N THR A 27 6.02 -4.71 -8.66
CA THR A 27 7.04 -4.04 -9.49
C THR A 27 8.32 -3.73 -8.71
N LEU A 28 8.22 -3.28 -7.45
CA LEU A 28 9.38 -3.03 -6.60
C LEU A 28 10.15 -4.32 -6.26
N ARG A 29 9.44 -5.43 -6.04
CA ARG A 29 10.06 -6.76 -5.88
C ARG A 29 10.73 -7.25 -7.16
N GLN A 30 10.14 -6.94 -8.32
CA GLN A 30 10.74 -7.25 -9.62
C GLN A 30 12.04 -6.46 -9.81
N LYS A 31 12.02 -5.15 -9.53
CA LYS A 31 13.20 -4.27 -9.57
C LYS A 31 14.28 -4.67 -8.56
N LEU A 32 13.89 -5.18 -7.38
CA LEU A 32 14.82 -5.75 -6.41
C LEU A 32 15.52 -6.98 -6.98
N LYS A 33 14.77 -7.89 -7.63
CA LYS A 33 15.34 -9.09 -8.24
C LYS A 33 16.28 -8.79 -9.40
N THR A 34 16.03 -7.71 -10.16
CA THR A 34 16.94 -7.26 -11.23
C THR A 34 18.14 -6.46 -10.70
N MET A 35 18.28 -6.32 -9.38
CA MET A 35 19.29 -5.46 -8.72
C MET A 35 19.26 -3.98 -9.19
N GLN A 36 18.17 -3.54 -9.81
CA GLN A 36 17.96 -2.17 -10.28
C GLN A 36 17.31 -1.28 -9.21
N LEU A 37 17.14 -1.80 -8.00
CA LEU A 37 16.48 -1.07 -6.93
C LEU A 37 17.47 -0.15 -6.24
N THR A 38 17.32 1.15 -6.50
CA THR A 38 18.11 2.22 -5.88
C THR A 38 17.76 2.46 -4.41
N ASN A 39 16.54 2.12 -3.97
CA ASN A 39 16.12 2.33 -2.59
C ASN A 39 15.27 1.18 -2.01
N PRO A 40 15.86 0.25 -1.22
CA PRO A 40 15.14 -0.85 -0.59
C PRO A 40 14.11 -0.40 0.47
N ASN A 41 14.20 0.83 0.97
CA ASN A 41 13.26 1.34 1.98
C ASN A 41 11.85 1.52 1.43
N GLU A 42 11.68 1.75 0.13
CA GLU A 42 10.37 1.89 -0.52
C GLU A 42 9.50 0.63 -0.36
N ILE A 43 10.12 -0.56 -0.37
CA ILE A 43 9.40 -1.83 -0.15
C ILE A 43 8.79 -1.86 1.25
N LYS A 44 9.51 -1.36 2.25
CA LYS A 44 9.07 -1.30 3.64
C LYS A 44 7.95 -0.27 3.82
N GLU A 45 8.04 0.87 3.14
CA GLU A 45 6.99 1.89 3.15
C GLU A 45 5.70 1.40 2.49
N VAL A 46 5.79 0.77 1.31
CA VAL A 46 4.62 0.20 0.62
C VAL A 46 3.96 -0.89 1.47
N ARG A 47 4.74 -1.74 2.16
CA ARG A 47 4.19 -2.72 3.11
C ARG A 47 3.42 -2.06 4.26
N ARG A 48 3.96 -0.98 4.83
CA ARG A 48 3.29 -0.22 5.91
C ARG A 48 2.02 0.46 5.41
N ASP A 49 2.04 0.99 4.20
CA ASP A 49 0.86 1.60 3.58
C ASP A 49 -0.25 0.57 3.33
N ILE A 50 0.07 -0.64 2.85
CA ILE A 50 -0.91 -1.74 2.71
C ILE A 50 -1.51 -2.11 4.07
N ALA A 51 -0.68 -2.21 5.12
CA ALA A 51 -1.17 -2.53 6.46
C ALA A 51 -2.14 -1.46 6.97
N ARG A 52 -1.83 -0.17 6.78
CA ARG A 52 -2.71 0.95 7.14
C ARG A 52 -4.05 0.91 6.41
N ILE A 53 -4.04 0.60 5.10
CA ILE A 53 -5.26 0.46 4.30
C ILE A 53 -6.13 -0.68 4.84
N ASN A 54 -5.54 -1.84 5.15
CA ASN A 54 -6.26 -2.96 5.75
C ASN A 54 -6.88 -2.60 7.11
N THR A 55 -6.15 -1.85 7.94
CA THR A 55 -6.67 -1.37 9.23
C THR A 55 -7.84 -0.42 9.03
N ALA A 56 -7.78 0.50 8.05
CA ALA A 56 -8.88 1.42 7.75
C ALA A 56 -10.14 0.68 7.26
N ILE A 57 -9.97 -0.31 6.37
CA ILE A 57 -11.08 -1.19 5.92
C ILE A 57 -11.69 -1.94 7.11
N SER A 58 -10.86 -2.52 7.98
CA SER A 58 -11.34 -3.22 9.17
C SER A 58 -12.03 -2.29 10.18
N ALA A 59 -11.63 -1.03 10.26
CA ALA A 59 -12.24 -0.03 11.12
C ALA A 59 -13.60 0.46 10.59
N GLN A 60 -13.79 0.52 9.27
CA GLN A 60 -15.11 0.84 8.68
C GLN A 60 -16.12 -0.31 8.79
N ASN A 61 -15.66 -1.56 8.91
CA ASN A 61 -16.51 -2.74 9.07
C ASN A 61 -16.87 -3.05 10.53
N LYS A 62 -16.57 -2.17 11.48
CA LYS A 62 -16.84 -2.33 12.92
C LYS A 62 -17.82 -1.28 13.41
#